data_AF-A0A8B8BPG0-F1
#
_entry.id   AF-A0A8B8BPG0-F1
#
_cell.length_a   1.000
_cell.length_b   1.000
_cell.length_c   1.000
_cell.angle_alpha   90.00
_cell.angle_beta   90.00
_cell.angle_gamma   90.00
#
_symmetry.space_group_name_H-M   'P 1'
#
loop_
_entity.id
_entity.type
_entity.pdbx_description
1 polymer ?
#
loop_
_entity_poly.entity_id
_entity_poly.type
_entity_poly.pdbx_seq_one_letter_code
_entity_poly.pdbx_strand_id
1 'polypeptide(L)'
;MDSTGREYVTVRERQTKNHRGDDLQDNSNKQGRMYDRPGDPNCPVASFKKYLGKLHPNNPNFWQRPKKKFNESDETWYDNSPVGKNALYSFMSNLSSEANLSKRYTNHCIRATSISTLDHQGIEARHIMSVSGHKNETSIKSYSWYKHKFL
;
A
#
# COMPACT_ATOMS: atom_id res chain seq x y z
N MET A 1 8.81 -9.42 -13.45
CA MET A 1 9.25 -8.32 -14.33
C MET A 1 8.18 -8.15 -15.40
N ASP A 2 8.05 -6.95 -15.96
CA ASP A 2 7.16 -6.72 -17.10
C ASP A 2 7.84 -7.09 -18.43
N SER A 3 7.15 -6.85 -19.55
CA SER A 3 7.67 -7.13 -20.89
C SER A 3 8.93 -6.33 -21.25
N THR A 4 9.24 -5.27 -20.50
CA THR A 4 10.44 -4.44 -20.69
C THR A 4 11.60 -4.86 -19.77
N GLY A 5 11.40 -5.91 -18.96
CA GLY A 5 12.38 -6.36 -17.97
C GLY A 5 12.34 -5.57 -16.65
N ARG A 6 11.39 -4.64 -16.49
CA ARG A 6 11.31 -3.82 -15.29
C ARG A 6 10.70 -4.59 -14.12
N GLU A 7 11.31 -4.49 -12.94
CA GLU A 7 10.81 -5.17 -11.76
C GLU A 7 9.65 -4.42 -11.11
N TYR A 8 8.65 -5.16 -10.62
CA TYR A 8 7.53 -4.59 -9.88
C TYR A 8 6.95 -5.60 -8.90
N VAL A 9 6.26 -5.07 -7.90
CA VAL A 9 5.42 -5.83 -6.96
C VAL A 9 3.96 -5.55 -7.28
N THR A 10 3.11 -6.57 -7.19
CA THR A 10 1.66 -6.40 -7.33
C THR A 10 0.92 -7.32 -6.35
N VAL A 11 -0.28 -6.93 -5.95
CA VAL A 11 -1.13 -7.73 -5.07
C VAL A 11 -2.03 -8.60 -5.94
N ARG A 12 -1.94 -9.91 -5.78
CA ARG A 12 -2.93 -10.82 -6.40
C ARG A 12 -4.24 -10.69 -5.65
N GLU A 13 -5.27 -10.20 -6.33
CA GLU A 13 -6.60 -10.08 -5.76
C GLU A 13 -7.17 -11.48 -5.48
N ARG A 14 -7.59 -11.75 -4.24
CA ARG A 14 -8.18 -13.03 -3.86
C ARG A 14 -9.64 -13.04 -4.29
N GLN A 15 -10.07 -14.08 -5.01
CA GLN A 15 -11.48 -14.27 -5.37
C GLN A 15 -12.37 -14.16 -4.12
N THR A 16 -13.37 -13.29 -4.17
CA THR A 16 -14.35 -13.14 -3.08
C THR A 16 -15.62 -13.91 -3.42
N LYS A 17 -16.45 -14.26 -2.42
CA LYS A 17 -17.73 -15.00 -2.63
C LYS A 17 -18.66 -14.34 -3.66
N ASN A 18 -18.51 -13.03 -3.91
CA ASN A 18 -19.30 -12.26 -4.89
C ASN A 18 -18.58 -12.09 -6.25
N HIS A 19 -17.49 -12.83 -6.47
CA HIS A 19 -16.69 -12.86 -7.69
C HIS A 19 -16.41 -14.33 -8.04
N ARG A 20 -17.48 -15.07 -8.37
CA ARG A 20 -17.45 -16.48 -8.81
C ARG A 20 -17.57 -16.60 -10.33
N GLY A 21 -16.88 -15.72 -11.06
CA GLY A 21 -16.80 -15.77 -12.52
C GLY A 21 -15.48 -16.41 -12.94
N ASP A 22 -15.57 -17.41 -13.79
CA ASP A 22 -14.49 -17.99 -14.59
C ASP A 22 -13.99 -16.99 -15.66
N ASP A 23 -13.82 -15.72 -15.28
CA ASP A 23 -13.23 -14.70 -16.13
C ASP A 23 -11.74 -14.68 -15.84
N LEU A 24 -11.03 -15.64 -16.44
CA LEU A 24 -9.60 -15.54 -16.76
C LEU A 24 -9.35 -14.44 -17.83
N GLN A 25 -10.17 -13.40 -17.86
CA GLN A 25 -9.96 -12.24 -18.70
C GLN A 25 -8.99 -11.32 -17.96
N ASP A 26 -7.70 -11.54 -18.22
CA ASP A 26 -6.56 -10.64 -18.01
C ASP A 26 -6.85 -9.41 -17.10
N ASN A 27 -7.05 -9.64 -15.80
CA ASN A 27 -7.14 -8.58 -14.81
C ASN A 27 -5.75 -7.94 -14.53
N SER A 28 -4.73 -8.23 -15.33
CA SER A 28 -3.38 -7.65 -15.17
C SER A 28 -3.36 -6.13 -15.33
N ASN A 29 -4.36 -5.56 -16.01
CA ASN A 29 -4.56 -4.11 -16.18
C ASN A 29 -5.30 -3.43 -15.03
N LYS A 30 -5.97 -4.18 -14.15
CA LYS A 30 -6.68 -3.62 -12.98
C LYS A 30 -5.86 -3.61 -11.71
N GLN A 31 -4.74 -4.34 -11.70
CA GLN A 31 -3.90 -4.50 -10.53
C GLN A 31 -2.86 -3.37 -10.45
N GLY A 32 -2.89 -2.63 -9.33
CA GLY A 32 -1.85 -1.65 -9.02
C GLY A 32 -0.47 -2.31 -9.02
N ARG A 33 0.49 -1.70 -9.73
CA ARG A 33 1.88 -2.14 -9.80
C ARG A 33 2.78 -1.15 -9.10
N MET A 34 3.66 -1.67 -8.27
CA MET A 34 4.67 -0.91 -7.54
C MET A 34 6.02 -1.20 -8.18
N TYR A 35 6.43 -0.32 -9.10
CA TYR A 35 7.64 -0.47 -9.89
C TYR A 35 8.91 -0.13 -9.11
N ASP A 36 10.01 -0.78 -9.48
CA ASP A 36 11.34 -0.49 -8.96
C ASP A 36 11.81 0.93 -9.34
N ARG A 37 12.74 1.43 -8.53
CA ARG A 37 13.41 2.72 -8.71
C ARG A 37 14.89 2.52 -8.36
N PRO A 38 15.70 1.98 -9.29
CA PRO A 38 17.12 1.74 -9.04
C PRO A 38 17.84 3.02 -8.59
N GLY A 39 18.66 2.93 -7.54
CA GLY A 39 19.39 4.07 -6.96
C GLY A 39 18.58 4.96 -6.01
N ASP A 40 17.25 4.80 -5.94
CA ASP A 40 16.42 5.52 -4.97
C ASP A 40 16.49 4.83 -3.60
N PRO A 41 16.95 5.51 -2.52
CA PRO A 41 16.94 4.94 -1.17
C PRO A 41 15.53 4.58 -0.68
N ASN A 42 14.49 5.18 -1.29
CA ASN A 42 13.08 4.91 -1.02
C ASN A 42 12.46 4.00 -2.10
N CYS A 43 13.27 3.22 -2.82
CA CYS A 43 12.77 2.27 -3.81
C CYS A 43 11.74 1.33 -3.18
N PRO A 44 10.50 1.30 -3.71
CA PRO A 44 9.44 0.58 -3.04
C PRO A 44 9.57 -0.94 -3.19
N VAL A 45 10.12 -1.41 -4.31
CA VAL A 45 10.43 -2.84 -4.52
C VAL A 45 11.55 -3.31 -3.59
N ALA A 46 12.62 -2.51 -3.45
CA ALA A 46 13.72 -2.83 -2.54
C ALA A 46 13.24 -2.87 -1.08
N SER A 47 12.46 -1.87 -0.67
CA SER A 47 11.83 -1.84 0.66
C SER A 47 10.93 -3.05 0.91
N PHE A 48 10.12 -3.45 -0.09
CA PHE A 48 9.24 -4.61 0.01
C PHE A 48 10.03 -5.93 0.13
N LYS A 49 11.07 -6.13 -0.67
CA LYS A 49 11.95 -7.30 -0.57
C LYS A 49 12.67 -7.36 0.77
N LYS A 50 13.17 -6.22 1.26
CA LYS A 50 13.79 -6.11 2.59
C LYS A 50 12.81 -6.49 3.68
N TYR A 51 11.57 -6.04 3.60
CA TYR A 51 10.51 -6.44 4.53
C TYR A 51 10.31 -7.95 4.55
N LEU A 52 10.09 -8.58 3.38
CA LEU A 52 9.88 -10.03 3.27
C LEU A 52 11.07 -10.83 3.81
N GLY A 53 12.30 -10.39 3.52
CA GLY A 53 13.52 -11.07 3.97
C GLY A 53 13.76 -10.98 5.49
N LYS A 54 13.00 -10.16 6.23
CA LYS A 54 13.13 -10.00 7.68
C LYS A 54 11.94 -10.56 8.45
N LEU A 55 10.90 -11.06 7.76
CA LEU A 55 9.73 -11.69 8.38
C LEU A 55 10.12 -12.96 9.14
N HIS A 56 9.33 -13.30 10.16
CA HIS A 56 9.51 -14.55 10.88
C HIS A 56 9.10 -15.74 9.98
N PRO A 57 9.97 -16.74 9.76
CA PRO A 57 9.73 -17.81 8.77
C PRO A 57 8.53 -18.70 9.11
N ASN A 58 8.26 -18.88 10.41
CA ASN A 58 7.14 -19.72 10.88
C ASN A 58 5.79 -18.99 10.95
N ASN A 59 5.70 -17.73 10.48
CA ASN A 59 4.47 -16.94 10.51
C ASN A 59 4.00 -16.64 9.08
N PRO A 60 2.87 -17.20 8.63
CA PRO A 60 2.37 -16.96 7.27
C PRO A 60 1.69 -15.59 7.11
N ASN A 61 1.46 -14.85 8.19
CA ASN A 61 0.81 -13.55 8.11
C ASN A 61 1.75 -12.52 7.49
N PHE A 62 1.23 -11.73 6.55
CA PHE A 62 1.99 -10.65 5.93
C PHE A 62 2.39 -9.60 6.97
N TRP A 63 1.42 -9.08 7.73
CA TRP A 63 1.67 -8.10 8.79
C TRP A 63 2.04 -8.80 10.10
N GLN A 64 3.33 -8.74 10.46
CA GLN A 64 3.86 -9.30 11.69
C GLN A 64 4.27 -8.21 12.68
N ARG A 65 4.19 -8.51 13.97
CA ARG A 65 4.59 -7.56 15.03
C ARG A 65 6.12 -7.39 15.02
N PRO A 66 6.66 -6.17 14.99
CA PRO A 66 8.10 -5.97 15.09
C PRO A 66 8.61 -6.41 16.46
N LYS A 67 9.84 -6.94 16.51
CA LYS A 67 10.53 -7.21 17.78
C LYS A 67 10.75 -5.90 18.53
N LYS A 68 10.66 -5.93 19.86
CA LYS A 68 10.95 -4.76 20.71
C LYS A 68 12.40 -4.28 20.59
N LYS A 69 13.31 -5.19 20.30
CA LYS A 69 14.74 -4.94 20.07
C LYS A 69 15.19 -5.83 18.92
N PHE A 70 15.84 -5.26 17.93
CA PHE A 70 16.48 -5.97 16.82
C PHE A 70 17.75 -5.21 16.43
N ASN A 71 18.69 -5.92 15.83
CA ASN A 71 19.85 -5.32 15.16
C ASN A 71 19.67 -5.40 13.64
N GLU A 72 20.32 -4.50 12.91
CA GLU A 72 20.23 -4.50 11.44
C GLU A 72 20.75 -5.80 10.81
N SER A 73 21.75 -6.43 11.46
CA SER A 73 22.33 -7.71 11.06
C SER A 73 21.44 -8.91 11.36
N ASP A 74 20.42 -8.77 12.21
CA ASP A 74 19.55 -9.90 12.56
C ASP A 74 18.82 -10.44 11.32
N GLU A 75 18.77 -11.75 11.16
CA GLU A 75 18.05 -12.40 10.06
C GLU A 75 16.54 -12.12 10.13
N THR A 76 15.98 -12.03 11.34
CA THR A 76 14.54 -11.83 11.57
C THR A 76 14.29 -10.61 12.46
N TRP A 77 13.50 -9.66 11.97
CA TRP A 77 13.12 -8.43 12.71
C TRP A 77 11.72 -8.50 13.33
N TYR A 78 10.91 -9.48 12.93
CA TYR A 78 9.52 -9.62 13.36
C TYR A 78 9.32 -10.84 14.27
N ASP A 79 8.36 -10.75 15.18
CA ASP A 79 7.95 -11.85 16.04
C ASP A 79 7.07 -12.85 15.25
N ASN A 80 6.99 -14.08 15.77
CA ASN A 80 5.98 -15.07 15.35
C ASN A 80 4.58 -14.69 15.85
N SER A 81 4.10 -13.49 15.54
CA SER A 81 2.80 -12.97 15.96
C SER A 81 2.25 -11.98 14.93
N PRO A 82 0.97 -12.10 14.54
CA PRO A 82 0.35 -11.16 13.62
C PRO A 82 0.11 -9.79 14.27
N VAL A 83 -0.01 -8.75 13.44
CA VAL A 83 -0.50 -7.44 13.89
C VAL A 83 -2.03 -7.47 13.96
N GLY A 84 -2.59 -7.05 15.10
CA GLY A 84 -4.04 -6.95 15.28
C GLY A 84 -4.67 -5.84 14.43
N LYS A 85 -5.94 -6.03 14.03
CA LYS A 85 -6.70 -5.08 13.20
C LYS A 85 -6.70 -3.65 13.77
N ASN A 86 -6.84 -3.49 15.08
CA ASN A 86 -6.87 -2.16 15.71
C ASN A 86 -5.51 -1.46 15.63
N ALA A 87 -4.42 -2.20 15.76
CA ALA A 87 -3.07 -1.67 15.59
C ALA A 87 -2.83 -1.26 14.13
N LEU A 88 -3.28 -2.07 13.16
CA LEU A 88 -3.24 -1.69 11.75
C LEU A 88 -4.07 -0.44 11.47
N TYR A 89 -5.29 -0.34 12.01
CA TYR A 89 -6.18 0.81 11.80
C TYR A 89 -5.58 2.13 12.32
N SER A 90 -4.88 2.07 13.45
CA SER A 90 -4.23 3.24 14.07
C SER A 90 -2.78 3.44 13.64
N PHE A 91 -2.23 2.58 12.77
CA PHE A 91 -0.80 2.51 12.47
C PHE A 91 -0.20 3.86 12.04
N MET A 92 -0.72 4.47 10.97
CA MET A 92 -0.22 5.75 10.47
C MET A 92 -0.39 6.88 11.49
N SER A 93 -1.43 6.78 12.33
CA SER A 93 -1.70 7.76 13.37
C SER A 93 -0.71 7.72 14.52
N ASN A 94 -0.29 6.53 14.92
CA ASN A 94 0.74 6.33 15.91
C ASN A 94 2.11 6.74 15.33
N LEU A 95 2.43 6.26 14.12
CA LEU A 95 3.67 6.60 13.42
C LEU A 95 3.84 8.11 13.27
N SER A 96 2.78 8.81 12.85
CA SER A 96 2.79 10.27 12.69
C SER A 96 3.04 11.00 14.01
N SER A 97 2.55 10.46 15.13
CA SER A 97 2.76 11.03 16.46
C SER A 97 4.18 10.76 16.96
N GLU A 98 4.67 9.53 16.79
CA GLU A 98 6.02 9.12 17.19
C GLU A 98 7.11 9.85 16.40
N ALA A 99 6.87 10.12 15.12
CA ALA A 99 7.76 10.90 14.27
C ALA A 99 7.66 12.42 14.49
N ASN A 100 6.82 12.89 15.42
CA ASN A 100 6.58 14.31 15.71
C ASN A 100 6.28 15.15 14.45
N LEU A 101 5.42 14.63 13.56
CA LEU A 101 5.01 15.37 12.37
C LEU A 101 4.13 16.57 12.74
N SER A 102 4.09 17.58 11.86
CA SER A 102 3.33 18.82 12.07
C SER A 102 1.82 18.60 12.24
N LYS A 103 1.30 17.47 11.74
CA LYS A 103 -0.09 17.05 11.86
C LYS A 103 -0.15 15.54 12.04
N ARG A 104 -1.23 15.08 12.66
CA ARG A 104 -1.51 13.65 12.82
C ARG A 104 -2.16 13.09 11.55
N TYR A 105 -1.41 12.31 10.79
CA TYR A 105 -1.91 11.61 9.61
C TYR A 105 -2.58 10.27 9.99
N THR A 106 -3.58 9.85 9.23
CA THR A 106 -4.28 8.57 9.44
C THR A 106 -4.13 7.68 8.21
N ASN A 107 -4.51 6.41 8.31
CA ASN A 107 -4.54 5.52 7.14
C ASN A 107 -5.46 6.07 6.04
N HIS A 108 -6.53 6.77 6.41
CA HIS A 108 -7.42 7.42 5.45
C HIS A 108 -6.70 8.56 4.69
N CYS A 109 -5.78 9.28 5.34
CA CYS A 109 -4.97 10.31 4.67
C CYS A 109 -4.12 9.72 3.54
N ILE A 110 -3.53 8.53 3.73
CA ILE A 110 -2.76 7.85 2.68
C ILE A 110 -3.63 7.63 1.44
N ARG A 111 -4.84 7.09 1.66
CA ARG A 111 -5.80 6.85 0.58
C ARG A 111 -6.22 8.14 -0.12
N ALA A 112 -6.56 9.16 0.66
CA ALA A 112 -6.97 10.47 0.15
C ALA A 112 -5.87 11.09 -0.71
N THR A 113 -4.65 11.14 -0.20
CA THR A 113 -3.49 11.69 -0.92
C THR A 113 -3.23 10.94 -2.23
N SER A 114 -3.23 9.61 -2.22
CA SER A 114 -3.02 8.84 -3.46
C SER A 114 -4.08 9.14 -4.53
N ILE A 115 -5.35 9.28 -4.14
CA ILE A 115 -6.44 9.61 -5.07
C ILE A 115 -6.27 11.02 -5.62
N SER A 116 -6.06 12.01 -4.74
CA SER A 116 -5.86 13.40 -5.14
C SER A 116 -4.62 13.58 -6.03
N THR A 117 -3.53 12.87 -5.76
CA THR A 117 -2.32 12.91 -6.60
C THR A 117 -2.57 12.35 -7.99
N LEU A 118 -3.27 11.21 -8.10
CA LEU A 118 -3.59 10.64 -9.41
C LEU A 118 -4.54 11.54 -10.21
N ASP A 119 -5.56 12.10 -9.55
CA ASP A 119 -6.51 13.04 -10.15
C ASP A 119 -5.78 14.30 -10.64
N HIS A 120 -4.88 14.86 -9.83
CA HIS A 120 -4.06 16.01 -10.20
C HIS A 120 -3.11 15.74 -11.38
N GLN A 121 -2.67 14.49 -11.56
CA GLN A 121 -1.89 14.07 -12.71
C GLN A 121 -2.74 13.83 -13.97
N GLY A 122 -4.06 14.08 -13.90
CA GLY A 122 -4.98 13.91 -15.02
C GLY A 122 -5.29 12.44 -15.32
N ILE A 123 -5.03 11.53 -14.38
CA ILE A 123 -5.38 10.11 -14.54
C ILE A 123 -6.89 9.99 -14.50
N GLU A 124 -7.48 9.37 -15.52
CA GLU A 124 -8.94 9.25 -15.61
C GLU A 124 -9.53 8.51 -14.40
N ALA A 125 -10.70 8.96 -13.95
CA ALA A 125 -11.36 8.42 -12.77
C ALA A 125 -11.51 6.90 -12.78
N ARG A 126 -11.78 6.27 -13.94
CA ARG A 126 -11.87 4.80 -14.07
C ARG A 126 -10.60 4.08 -13.62
N HIS A 127 -9.42 4.63 -13.91
CA HIS A 127 -8.14 4.04 -13.51
C HIS A 127 -7.90 4.26 -12.01
N ILE A 128 -8.24 5.45 -11.50
CA ILE A 128 -8.18 5.75 -10.05
C ILE A 128 -9.12 4.84 -9.26
N MET A 129 -10.34 4.59 -9.76
CA MET A 129 -11.31 3.67 -9.19
C MET A 129 -10.77 2.25 -9.12
N SER A 130 -10.11 1.78 -10.18
CA SER A 130 -9.50 0.44 -10.22
C SER A 130 -8.45 0.27 -9.12
N VAL A 131 -7.53 1.22 -8.95
CA VAL A 131 -6.45 1.10 -7.95
C VAL A 131 -6.92 1.39 -6.53
N SER A 132 -7.92 2.25 -6.36
CA SER A 132 -8.46 2.58 -5.04
C SER A 132 -9.57 1.61 -4.60
N GLY A 133 -10.17 0.84 -5.50
CA GLY A 133 -11.32 -0.03 -5.20
C GLY A 133 -12.63 0.76 -4.95
N HIS A 134 -12.73 2.00 -5.44
CA HIS A 134 -13.99 2.75 -5.41
C HIS A 134 -14.93 2.25 -6.53
N LYS A 135 -16.22 2.15 -6.22
CA LYS A 135 -17.25 1.72 -7.18
C LYS A 135 -17.96 2.86 -7.90
N ASN A 136 -17.79 4.09 -7.43
CA ASN A 136 -18.47 5.27 -7.98
C ASN A 136 -17.49 6.44 -8.10
N GLU A 137 -17.49 7.10 -9.25
CA GLU A 137 -16.70 8.31 -9.51
C GLU A 137 -17.05 9.47 -8.57
N THR A 138 -18.31 9.60 -8.15
CA THR A 138 -18.72 10.63 -7.18
C THR A 138 -17.96 10.51 -5.86
N SER A 139 -17.59 9.29 -5.46
CA SER A 139 -16.78 9.06 -4.26
C SER A 139 -15.32 9.47 -4.40
N ILE A 140 -14.84 9.69 -5.63
CA ILE A 140 -13.51 10.24 -5.93
C ILE A 140 -13.55 11.76 -5.99
N LYS A 141 -14.59 12.34 -6.62
CA LYS A 141 -14.75 13.80 -6.74
C LYS A 141 -14.79 14.53 -5.40
N SER A 142 -15.20 13.86 -4.32
CA SER A 142 -15.13 14.41 -2.96
C SER A 142 -13.69 14.68 -2.49
N TYR A 143 -12.69 13.93 -2.98
CA TYR A 143 -11.28 14.18 -2.68
C TYR A 143 -10.73 15.37 -3.48
N SER A 144 -11.27 15.64 -4.67
CA SER A 144 -10.91 16.79 -5.49
C SER A 144 -11.38 18.12 -4.88
N TRP A 145 -12.37 18.11 -3.98
CA TRP A 145 -12.86 19.32 -3.30
C TRP A 145 -11.92 19.87 -2.21
N TYR A 146 -11.00 19.07 -1.66
CA TYR A 146 -10.01 19.54 -0.67
C TYR A 146 -8.96 20.53 -1.22
N LYS A 147 -9.08 20.88 -2.52
CA LYS A 147 -8.27 21.82 -3.32
C LYS A 147 -8.06 23.22 -2.72
N HIS A 148 -8.81 23.62 -1.68
CA HIS A 148 -8.81 25.01 -1.20
C HIS A 148 -8.30 25.25 0.23
N LYS A 149 -7.70 24.25 0.93
CA LYS A 149 -7.32 24.44 2.35
C LYS A 149 -5.86 24.22 2.71
N PHE A 150 -4.99 23.84 1.77
CA PHE A 150 -3.58 23.54 2.07
C PHE A 150 -2.56 24.05 1.03
N LEU A 151 -2.99 24.94 0.13
CA LEU A 151 -2.14 25.96 -0.50
C LEU A 151 -2.69 27.32 -0.07
#